data_AF-A0A009ST20-F1
#
_entry.id   AF-A0A009ST20-F1
#
_cell.length_a   1.000
_cell.length_b   1.000
_cell.length_c   1.000
_cell.angle_alpha   90.00
_cell.angle_beta   90.00
_cell.angle_gamma   90.00
#
_symmetry.space_group_name_H-M   'P 1'
#
loop_
_entity.id
_entity.type
_entity.pdbx_description
1 polymer ?
#
loop_
_entity_poly.entity_id
_entity_poly.type
_entity_poly.pdbx_seq_one_letter_code
_entity_poly.pdbx_strand_id
1 'polypeptide(L)'
;MTNFIVIEKDSLNKSTVNAAQITLTEASIVHTKMSRDDVDEFIRDGNNLVLKLKNGEVVVIENFFIIYDDVASDLVFEEDGCVLYWFDGISGFKGIPGLEALLPAVESSQLVGLLPWLVGAAVVGGAAAIIDHNDKDEEPKDTTAPTAP
;
A
#
# COMPACT_ATOMS: atom_id res chain seq x y z
N MET A 1 -9.28 19.81 17.01
CA MET A 1 -9.61 18.68 16.13
C MET A 1 -8.60 18.59 15.03
N THR A 2 -7.66 17.67 15.22
CA THR A 2 -6.61 17.35 14.25
C THR A 2 -7.20 16.70 13.00
N ASN A 3 -6.63 17.01 11.83
CA ASN A 3 -7.02 16.37 10.57
C ASN A 3 -6.15 15.15 10.31
N PHE A 4 -6.79 14.07 9.89
CA PHE A 4 -6.14 12.84 9.47
C PHE A 4 -6.53 12.49 8.04
N ILE A 5 -5.60 11.86 7.33
CA ILE A 5 -5.85 11.21 6.05
C ILE A 5 -5.67 9.72 6.32
N VAL A 6 -6.69 8.93 6.04
CA VAL A 6 -6.62 7.47 6.11
C VAL A 6 -6.48 6.93 4.69
N ILE A 7 -5.45 6.12 4.48
CA ILE A 7 -5.15 5.47 3.20
C ILE A 7 -5.25 3.97 3.42
N GLU A 8 -6.24 3.33 2.82
CA GLU A 8 -6.40 1.88 2.81
C GLU A 8 -5.23 1.26 2.02
N LYS A 9 -4.52 0.28 2.60
CA LYS A 9 -3.29 -0.24 1.99
C LYS A 9 -3.56 -1.17 0.80
N ASP A 10 -4.70 -1.84 0.77
CA ASP A 10 -5.08 -2.74 -0.32
C ASP A 10 -5.67 -1.96 -1.50
N SER A 11 -6.71 -1.16 -1.24
CA SER A 11 -7.44 -0.42 -2.27
C SER A 11 -6.75 0.89 -2.71
N LEU A 12 -5.85 1.43 -1.88
CA LEU A 12 -5.27 2.77 -1.99
C LEU A 12 -6.30 3.92 -1.94
N ASN A 13 -7.53 3.63 -1.50
CA ASN A 13 -8.54 4.66 -1.27
C ASN A 13 -8.08 5.63 -0.18
N LYS A 14 -8.44 6.90 -0.34
CA LYS A 14 -8.07 7.97 0.58
C LYS A 14 -9.31 8.64 1.13
N SER A 15 -9.35 8.83 2.43
CA SER A 15 -10.39 9.62 3.09
C SER A 15 -9.78 10.63 4.05
N THR A 16 -10.38 11.83 4.11
CA THR A 16 -10.03 12.84 5.11
C THR A 16 -10.99 12.70 6.28
N VAL A 17 -10.44 12.55 7.48
CA VAL A 17 -11.20 12.41 8.72
C VAL A 17 -10.87 13.57 9.64
N ASN A 18 -11.90 14.32 10.05
CA ASN A 18 -11.83 15.32 11.11
C ASN A 18 -12.71 14.85 12.26
N ALA A 19 -12.17 13.98 13.10
CA ALA A 19 -12.88 13.40 14.23
C ALA A 19 -11.89 12.98 15.33
N ALA A 20 -12.38 12.94 16.57
CA ALA A 20 -11.64 12.39 17.70
C ALA A 20 -11.56 10.85 17.68
N GLN A 21 -12.30 10.19 16.79
CA GLN A 21 -12.36 8.75 16.65
C GLN A 21 -12.26 8.37 15.18
N ILE A 22 -11.36 7.44 14.86
CA ILE A 22 -11.06 6.95 13.51
C ILE A 22 -11.15 5.43 13.57
N THR A 23 -12.14 4.85 12.89
CA THR A 23 -12.28 3.39 12.83
C THR A 23 -11.60 2.84 11.58
N LEU A 24 -10.61 1.97 11.77
CA LEU A 24 -9.98 1.26 10.66
C LEU A 24 -10.71 -0.07 10.42
N THR A 25 -11.16 -0.30 9.18
CA THR A 25 -11.82 -1.55 8.75
C THR A 25 -10.87 -2.52 8.04
N GLU A 26 -9.67 -2.05 7.70
CA GLU A 26 -8.59 -2.80 7.06
C GLU A 26 -7.23 -2.15 7.40
N ALA A 27 -6.12 -2.78 7.00
CA ALA A 27 -4.80 -2.24 7.22
C ALA A 27 -4.64 -0.90 6.49
N SER A 28 -4.31 0.15 7.23
CA SER A 28 -4.31 1.51 6.71
C SER A 28 -3.07 2.31 7.12
N ILE A 29 -2.69 3.29 6.31
CA ILE A 29 -1.78 4.36 6.73
C ILE A 29 -2.64 5.51 7.25
N VAL A 30 -2.52 5.79 8.54
CA VAL A 30 -3.10 6.97 9.19
C VAL A 30 -2.05 8.08 9.16
N HIS A 31 -2.32 9.11 8.37
CA HIS A 31 -1.39 10.20 8.10
C HIS A 31 -1.91 11.52 8.68
N THR A 32 -1.03 12.28 9.33
CA THR A 32 -1.39 13.59 9.91
C THR A 32 -0.29 14.62 9.71
N LYS A 33 -0.69 15.90 9.60
CA LYS A 33 0.22 17.06 9.55
C LYS A 33 0.51 17.67 10.92
N MET A 34 0.12 16.98 11.98
CA MET A 34 0.45 17.35 13.35
C MET A 34 1.93 17.06 13.63
N SER A 35 2.58 17.86 14.48
CA SER A 35 3.93 17.53 14.93
C SER A 35 3.89 16.33 15.86
N ARG A 36 4.90 15.46 15.80
CA ARG A 36 5.03 14.37 16.78
C ARG A 36 5.16 14.91 18.20
N ASP A 37 5.77 16.08 18.35
CA ASP A 37 5.95 16.76 19.62
C ASP A 37 4.64 17.32 20.19
N ASP A 38 3.54 17.33 19.44
CA ASP A 38 2.22 17.72 19.95
C ASP A 38 1.51 16.56 20.68
N VAL A 39 2.01 15.34 20.55
CA VAL A 39 1.53 14.17 21.29
C VAL A 39 2.23 14.10 22.65
N ASP A 40 1.43 14.03 23.70
CA ASP A 40 1.90 13.85 25.08
C ASP A 40 2.13 12.37 25.40
N GLU A 41 1.19 11.50 24.98
CA GLU A 41 1.23 10.07 25.27
C GLU A 41 0.65 9.24 24.12
N PHE A 42 1.34 8.15 23.78
CA PHE A 42 0.85 7.08 22.92
C PHE A 42 0.45 5.90 23.80
N ILE A 43 -0.82 5.49 23.73
CA ILE A 43 -1.35 4.43 24.58
C ILE A 43 -1.94 3.35 23.70
N ARG A 44 -1.53 2.11 23.96
CA ARG A 44 -2.22 0.94 23.43
C ARG A 44 -3.35 0.54 24.37
N ASP A 45 -4.58 0.70 23.90
CA ASP A 45 -5.79 0.25 24.59
C ASP A 45 -6.42 -0.91 23.81
N GLY A 46 -6.05 -2.14 24.19
CA GLY A 46 -6.40 -3.34 23.43
C GLY A 46 -5.84 -3.30 22.00
N ASN A 47 -6.74 -3.21 21.01
CA ASN A 47 -6.41 -3.09 19.59
C ASN A 47 -6.36 -1.63 19.10
N ASN A 48 -6.66 -0.67 19.98
CA ASN A 48 -6.74 0.74 19.62
C ASN A 48 -5.42 1.45 19.95
N LEU A 49 -5.09 2.46 19.15
CA LEU A 49 -4.06 3.44 19.47
C LEU A 49 -4.74 4.72 19.93
N VAL A 50 -4.44 5.14 21.15
CA VAL A 50 -4.92 6.39 21.73
C VAL A 50 -3.79 7.40 21.76
N LEU A 51 -4.00 8.56 21.13
CA LEU A 51 -3.10 9.71 21.14
C LEU A 51 -3.66 10.72 22.13
N LYS A 52 -2.97 10.93 23.26
CA LYS A 52 -3.23 12.07 24.13
C LYS A 52 -2.38 13.24 23.67
N LEU A 53 -3.01 14.35 23.31
CA LEU A 53 -2.32 15.54 22.82
C LEU A 53 -2.04 16.51 23.97
N LYS A 54 -0.97 17.31 23.85
CA LYS A 54 -0.58 18.30 24.86
C LYS A 54 -1.62 19.40 25.09
N ASN A 55 -2.50 19.61 24.11
CA ASN A 55 -3.62 20.55 24.21
C ASN A 55 -4.85 19.96 24.95
N GLY A 56 -4.79 18.72 25.41
CA GLY A 56 -5.87 18.01 26.10
C GLY A 56 -6.83 17.24 25.19
N GLU A 57 -6.69 17.33 23.86
CA GLU A 57 -7.45 16.51 22.91
C GLU A 57 -7.00 15.04 22.99
N VAL A 58 -7.95 14.12 22.84
CA VAL A 58 -7.70 12.68 22.78
C VAL A 58 -8.22 12.17 21.45
N VAL A 59 -7.34 11.56 20.67
CA VAL A 59 -7.68 10.91 19.40
C VAL A 59 -7.59 9.40 19.59
N VAL A 60 -8.64 8.68 19.22
CA VAL A 60 -8.67 7.22 19.25
C VAL A 60 -8.66 6.71 17.82
N ILE A 61 -7.64 5.93 17.47
CA ILE A 61 -7.56 5.19 16.22
C ILE A 61 -7.92 3.74 16.57
N GLU A 62 -9.14 3.34 16.26
CA GLU A 62 -9.64 2.01 16.57
C GLU A 62 -9.07 0.97 15.62
N ASN A 63 -8.88 -0.24 16.13
CA ASN A 63 -8.34 -1.38 15.38
C ASN A 63 -6.94 -1.16 14.79
N PHE A 64 -6.20 -0.14 15.25
CA PHE A 64 -4.85 0.17 14.79
C PHE A 64 -3.89 -1.02 14.87
N PHE A 65 -3.97 -1.80 15.95
CA PHE A 65 -3.10 -2.95 16.18
C PHE A 65 -3.66 -4.28 15.64
N ILE A 66 -4.76 -4.25 14.88
CA ILE A 66 -5.24 -5.44 14.15
C ILE A 66 -4.36 -5.65 12.91
N ILE A 67 -3.95 -6.89 12.71
CA ILE A 67 -3.26 -7.34 11.50
C ILE A 67 -4.31 -7.90 10.54
N TYR A 68 -4.37 -7.33 9.33
CA TYR A 68 -5.27 -7.76 8.25
C TYR A 68 -4.43 -8.43 7.17
N ASP A 69 -4.63 -9.72 6.93
CA ASP A 69 -3.90 -10.49 5.92
C ASP A 69 -2.37 -10.30 5.98
N ASP A 70 -1.81 -10.45 7.20
CA ASP A 70 -0.39 -10.23 7.52
C ASP A 70 0.11 -8.78 7.33
N VAL A 71 -0.79 -7.81 7.10
CA VAL A 71 -0.49 -6.37 6.97
C VAL A 71 -0.95 -5.61 8.21
N ALA A 72 -0.05 -4.81 8.79
CA ALA A 72 -0.33 -3.91 9.91
C ALA A 72 -0.77 -2.51 9.42
N SER A 73 -1.51 -1.78 10.26
CA SER A 73 -1.73 -0.35 10.07
C SER A 73 -0.54 0.48 10.58
N ASP A 74 -0.33 1.66 10.01
CA ASP A 74 0.78 2.56 10.36
C ASP A 74 0.28 3.96 10.70
N LEU A 75 0.98 4.65 11.60
CA LEU A 75 0.79 6.06 11.88
C LEU A 75 1.99 6.85 11.36
N VAL A 76 1.73 7.88 10.57
CA VAL A 76 2.76 8.74 9.98
C VAL A 76 2.46 10.21 10.27
N PHE A 77 3.49 10.90 10.72
CA PHE A 77 3.50 12.34 10.94
C PHE A 77 4.26 13.01 9.80
N GLU A 78 3.65 14.02 9.17
CA GLU A 78 4.28 14.95 8.24
C GLU A 78 4.58 16.25 8.96
N GLU A 79 5.85 16.54 9.17
CA GLU A 79 6.34 17.78 9.76
C GLU A 79 6.80 18.77 8.67
N ASP A 80 7.21 19.96 9.11
CA ASP A 80 7.68 21.02 8.23
C ASP A 80 8.75 20.54 7.25
N GLY A 81 8.66 21.01 5.99
CA GLY A 81 9.56 20.58 4.92
C GLY A 81 9.21 19.23 4.31
N CYS A 82 7.97 18.74 4.51
CA CYS A 82 7.47 17.46 3.99
C CYS A 82 8.24 16.24 4.52
N VAL A 83 8.74 16.33 5.76
CA VAL A 83 9.50 15.25 6.40
C VAL A 83 8.52 14.27 7.04
N LEU A 84 8.63 13.00 6.66
CA LEU A 84 7.74 11.94 7.14
C LEU A 84 8.40 11.09 8.23
N TYR A 85 7.70 10.90 9.33
CA TYR A 85 8.09 10.05 10.44
C TYR A 85 7.04 8.99 10.72
N TRP A 86 7.43 7.73 10.55
CA TRP A 86 6.64 6.56 10.90
C TRP A 86 6.79 6.22 12.38
N PHE A 87 5.68 6.00 13.07
CA PHE A 87 5.61 5.53 14.46
C PHE A 87 5.74 4.01 14.53
N ASP A 88 6.67 3.50 15.34
CA ASP A 88 6.97 2.06 15.44
C ASP A 88 5.95 1.23 16.23
N GLY A 89 4.91 1.87 16.78
CA GLY A 89 3.88 1.21 17.58
C GLY A 89 4.16 1.17 19.09
N ILE A 90 5.32 1.68 19.54
CA ILE A 90 5.72 1.70 20.95
C ILE A 90 5.97 3.14 21.39
N SER A 91 7.08 3.72 20.96
CA SER A 91 7.50 5.09 21.33
C SER A 91 8.61 5.62 20.43
N GLY A 92 8.97 4.89 19.37
CA GLY A 92 10.04 5.24 18.44
C GLY A 92 9.49 5.80 17.15
N PHE A 93 10.34 6.58 16.47
CA PHE A 93 10.04 7.14 15.16
C PHE A 93 11.16 6.85 14.18
N LYS A 94 10.80 6.53 12.94
CA LYS A 94 11.73 6.32 11.84
C LYS A 94 11.38 7.25 10.69
N GLY A 95 12.38 7.95 10.17
CA GLY A 95 12.24 8.73 8.95
C GLY A 95 11.98 7.81 7.76
N ILE A 96 10.99 8.15 6.93
CA ILE A 96 10.67 7.43 5.69
C ILE A 96 10.74 8.38 4.49
N PRO A 97 11.15 7.89 3.30
CA PRO A 97 11.24 8.73 2.11
C PRO A 97 9.87 9.09 1.51
N GLY A 98 8.83 8.33 1.86
CA GLY A 98 7.48 8.45 1.32
C GLY A 98 6.54 7.41 1.94
N LEU A 99 5.22 7.59 1.77
CA LEU A 99 4.20 6.67 2.31
C LEU A 99 4.21 5.30 1.60
N GLU A 100 4.70 5.26 0.36
CA GLU A 100 4.89 4.03 -0.42
C GLU A 100 5.86 3.04 0.24
N ALA A 101 6.75 3.51 1.12
CA ALA A 101 7.63 2.63 1.90
C ALA A 101 6.87 1.76 2.93
N LEU A 102 5.59 2.07 3.18
CA LEU A 102 4.71 1.38 4.12
C LEU A 102 3.63 0.54 3.44
N LEU A 103 3.56 0.59 2.10
CA LEU A 103 2.63 -0.24 1.35
C LEU A 103 3.15 -1.69 1.31
N PRO A 104 2.25 -2.68 1.38
CA PRO A 104 2.65 -4.06 1.22
C PRO A 104 3.31 -4.25 -0.14
N ALA A 105 4.30 -5.14 -0.21
CA ALA A 105 4.87 -5.56 -1.47
C ALA A 105 3.76 -6.26 -2.26
N VAL A 106 3.17 -5.55 -3.22
CA VAL A 106 2.22 -6.17 -4.14
C VAL A 106 2.96 -7.26 -4.90
N GLU A 107 2.51 -8.51 -4.73
CA GLU A 107 2.93 -9.63 -5.55
C GLU A 107 2.70 -9.21 -7.01
N SER A 108 3.78 -9.12 -7.76
CA SER A 108 3.84 -8.59 -9.13
C SER A 108 2.91 -9.30 -10.11
N SER A 109 2.27 -10.40 -9.73
CA SER A 109 1.26 -11.13 -10.51
C SER A 109 0.02 -10.30 -10.86
N GLN A 110 -0.31 -9.23 -10.13
CA GLN A 110 -1.33 -8.25 -10.56
C GLN A 110 -0.74 -7.08 -11.38
N LEU A 111 0.57 -6.87 -11.34
CA LEU A 111 1.29 -5.82 -12.07
C LEU A 111 1.85 -6.28 -13.42
N VAL A 112 1.92 -7.59 -13.68
CA VAL A 112 2.25 -8.16 -15.01
C VAL A 112 1.26 -7.69 -16.09
N GLY A 113 0.11 -7.13 -15.72
CA GLY A 113 -0.88 -6.57 -16.65
C GLY A 113 -0.82 -5.06 -16.92
N LEU A 114 0.01 -4.27 -16.23
CA LEU A 114 -0.11 -2.79 -16.25
C LEU A 114 1.12 -2.01 -16.73
N LEU A 115 2.10 -2.64 -17.37
CA LEU A 115 3.18 -1.92 -18.05
C LEU A 115 3.09 -2.08 -19.57
N PRO A 116 2.80 -1.00 -20.34
CA PRO A 116 2.63 -1.09 -21.80
C PRO A 116 3.93 -1.38 -22.58
N TRP A 117 5.10 -1.43 -21.92
CA TRP A 117 6.41 -1.55 -22.58
C TRP A 117 7.09 -2.91 -22.41
N LEU A 118 6.44 -3.90 -21.77
CA LEU A 118 7.01 -5.23 -21.55
C LEU A 118 6.79 -6.23 -22.71
N VAL A 119 6.33 -5.78 -23.86
CA VAL A 119 6.39 -6.59 -25.09
C VAL A 119 7.75 -6.39 -25.74
N GLY A 120 8.79 -7.01 -25.19
CA GLY A 120 10.14 -6.76 -25.69
C GLY A 120 11.27 -7.59 -25.10
N ALA A 121 11.02 -8.70 -24.43
CA ALA A 121 12.09 -9.65 -24.11
C ALA A 121 11.49 -11.04 -23.89
N ALA A 122 12.00 -12.00 -24.67
CA ALA A 122 11.63 -13.40 -24.67
C ALA A 122 11.54 -14.00 -23.26
N VAL A 123 10.41 -14.64 -22.96
CA VAL A 123 10.35 -15.69 -21.93
C VAL A 123 10.92 -16.97 -22.56
N VAL A 124 12.21 -17.17 -22.35
CA VAL A 124 12.88 -18.46 -22.58
C VAL A 124 12.69 -19.32 -21.33
N GLY A 125 11.96 -20.42 -21.49
CA GLY A 125 11.97 -21.62 -20.61
C GLY A 125 10.90 -21.65 -19.51
N GLY A 126 10.10 -22.70 -19.33
CA GLY A 126 9.96 -23.97 -20.03
C GLY A 126 9.13 -24.96 -19.19
N ALA A 127 8.26 -25.76 -19.83
CA ALA A 127 7.96 -27.16 -19.51
C ALA A 127 6.84 -27.72 -20.44
N ALA A 128 7.28 -28.61 -21.34
CA ALA A 128 6.64 -29.75 -22.01
C ALA A 128 5.13 -29.76 -22.33
N ALA A 129 4.84 -29.82 -23.64
CA ALA A 129 4.11 -30.96 -24.20
C ALA A 129 4.64 -31.24 -25.62
N ILE A 130 5.44 -32.29 -25.77
CA ILE A 130 5.70 -32.90 -27.08
C ILE A 130 4.46 -33.73 -27.38
N ILE A 131 3.74 -33.39 -28.45
CA ILE A 131 2.78 -34.30 -29.07
C ILE A 131 3.25 -34.47 -30.52
N ASP A 132 3.71 -35.67 -30.81
CA ASP A 132 4.06 -36.14 -32.14
C ASP A 132 2.84 -36.81 -32.80
N HIS A 133 2.85 -36.77 -34.13
CA HIS A 133 2.02 -37.48 -35.12
C HIS A 133 0.54 -37.11 -35.27
N ASN A 134 0.19 -36.51 -36.42
CA ASN A 134 -0.16 -37.28 -37.61
C ASN A 134 -0.46 -36.37 -38.81
N ASP A 135 0.03 -36.78 -39.99
CA ASP A 135 -0.30 -36.22 -41.29
C ASP A 135 -1.81 -36.09 -41.52
N LYS A 136 -2.20 -34.94 -42.09
CA LYS A 136 -3.16 -34.83 -43.20
C LYS A 136 -3.11 -33.41 -43.77
N ASP A 137 -2.92 -33.39 -45.07
CA ASP A 137 -2.97 -32.23 -45.96
C ASP A 137 -4.21 -31.37 -45.71
N GLU A 138 -4.09 -30.03 -45.82
CA GLU A 138 -4.87 -29.16 -46.72
C GLU A 138 -4.66 -27.65 -46.40
N GLU A 139 -4.17 -26.95 -47.43
CA GLU A 139 -4.33 -25.53 -47.82
C GLU A 139 -3.74 -24.35 -46.99
N PRO A 140 -2.97 -23.43 -47.63
CA PRO A 140 -2.33 -22.31 -46.94
C PRO A 140 -3.25 -21.09 -46.89
N LYS A 141 -3.39 -20.48 -45.71
CA LYS A 141 -3.75 -19.06 -45.62
C LYS A 141 -2.52 -18.23 -45.32
N ASP A 142 -2.05 -17.62 -46.40
CA ASP A 142 -1.16 -16.47 -46.44
C ASP A 142 -1.60 -15.42 -45.41
N THR A 143 -0.69 -15.08 -44.50
CA THR A 143 -0.82 -13.93 -43.60
C THR A 143 0.48 -13.13 -43.64
N THR A 144 0.89 -12.72 -44.84
CA THR A 144 1.97 -11.74 -44.98
C THR A 144 1.56 -10.45 -44.25
N ALA A 145 2.27 -10.11 -43.17
CA ALA A 145 2.09 -8.87 -42.42
C ALA A 145 2.56 -7.65 -43.23
N PRO A 146 1.94 -6.46 -43.07
CA PRO A 146 2.31 -5.29 -43.84
C PRO A 146 3.65 -4.70 -43.38
N THR A 147 4.52 -4.36 -44.32
CA THR A 147 5.74 -3.58 -44.07
C THR A 147 5.35 -2.13 -43.80
N ALA A 148 5.65 -1.63 -42.60
CA ALA A 148 5.57 -0.21 -42.27
C ALA A 148 6.82 0.54 -42.77
N PRO A 149 6.71 1.84 -43.14
CA PRO A 149 7.78 2.62 -43.77
C PRO A 149 8.99 2.91 -42.86
#